data_AF-A0A2E4PKX6-F1
#
_entry.id   AF-A0A2E4PKX6-F1
#
_cell.length_a   1.000
_cell.length_b   1.000
_cell.length_c   1.000
_cell.angle_alpha   90.00
_cell.angle_beta   90.00
_cell.angle_gamma   90.00
#
_symmetry.space_group_name_H-M   'P 1'
#
loop_
_entity.id
_entity.type
_entity.pdbx_description
1 polymer ?
#
loop_
_entity_poly.entity_id
_entity_poly.type
_entity_poly.pdbx_seq_one_letter_code
_entity_poly.pdbx_strand_id
1 'polypeptide(L)'
;MITSDQLDKIFTIFKQVNSNLHGNVQLYNPAYKYRPNDIVKLEKDRKITAVWLDFESVNEWKLRILFKRHKEVPHQFFIKQVDNFYRIGWKAI
;
A
#
# COMPACT_ATOMS: atom_id res chain seq x y z
N MET A 1 2.63 -12.44 -8.42
CA MET A 1 2.35 -11.09 -8.97
C MET A 1 1.03 -10.59 -8.42
N ILE A 2 0.88 -9.28 -8.20
CA ILE A 2 -0.39 -8.69 -7.78
C ILE A 2 -1.30 -8.51 -9.01
N THR A 3 -2.50 -9.09 -8.98
CA THR A 3 -3.51 -8.98 -10.06
C THR A 3 -4.34 -7.70 -9.91
N SER A 4 -5.16 -7.38 -10.93
CA SER A 4 -6.10 -6.23 -10.86
C SER A 4 -7.09 -6.38 -9.69
N ASP A 5 -7.74 -7.53 -9.56
CA ASP A 5 -8.69 -7.78 -8.46
C ASP A 5 -8.04 -7.65 -7.08
N GLN A 6 -6.77 -8.04 -6.95
CA GLN A 6 -6.01 -7.88 -5.71
C GLN A 6 -5.65 -6.42 -5.48
N LEU A 7 -5.32 -5.66 -6.52
CA LEU A 7 -5.09 -4.22 -6.44
C LEU A 7 -6.36 -3.49 -5.98
N ASP A 8 -7.54 -3.87 -6.49
CA ASP A 8 -8.83 -3.29 -6.08
C ASP A 8 -9.17 -3.59 -4.62
N LYS A 9 -8.84 -4.81 -4.15
CA LYS A 9 -8.93 -5.15 -2.71
C LYS A 9 -7.98 -4.30 -1.88
N ILE A 10 -6.73 -4.14 -2.29
CA ILE A 10 -5.74 -3.29 -1.61
C ILE A 10 -6.26 -1.84 -1.54
N PHE A 11 -6.80 -1.31 -2.64
CA PHE A 11 -7.39 0.02 -2.69
C PHE A 11 -8.52 0.16 -1.67
N THR A 12 -9.42 -0.81 -1.61
CA THR A 12 -10.55 -0.82 -0.67
C THR A 12 -10.09 -0.83 0.80
N ILE A 13 -9.03 -1.60 1.12
CA ILE A 13 -8.44 -1.60 2.46
C ILE A 13 -7.82 -0.24 2.77
N PHE A 14 -7.04 0.32 1.83
CA PHE A 14 -6.40 1.61 2.04
C PHE A 14 -7.40 2.76 2.16
N LYS A 15 -8.51 2.75 1.42
CA LYS A 15 -9.57 3.77 1.53
C LYS A 15 -10.24 3.78 2.90
N GLN A 16 -10.29 2.64 3.59
CA GLN A 16 -10.78 2.58 4.97
C GLN A 16 -9.81 3.20 5.96
N VAL A 17 -8.49 3.05 5.80
CA VAL A 17 -7.50 3.60 6.74
C VAL A 17 -7.06 5.02 6.40
N ASN A 18 -7.32 5.47 5.19
CA ASN A 18 -7.07 6.83 4.73
C ASN A 18 -8.21 7.30 3.80
N SER A 19 -9.17 8.05 4.34
CA SER A 19 -10.29 8.61 3.58
C SER A 19 -9.83 9.59 2.48
N ASN A 20 -8.67 10.23 2.68
CA ASN A 20 -8.13 11.28 1.82
C ASN A 20 -7.30 10.73 0.66
N LEU A 21 -7.34 9.40 0.41
CA LEU A 21 -6.70 8.81 -0.75
C LEU A 21 -7.08 9.53 -2.04
N HIS A 22 -6.06 9.88 -2.82
CA HIS A 22 -6.22 10.27 -4.21
C HIS A 22 -6.67 9.05 -5.02
N GLY A 23 -7.56 9.28 -5.99
CA GLY A 23 -8.28 8.20 -6.68
C GLY A 23 -7.41 7.26 -7.53
N ASN A 24 -6.18 7.65 -7.87
CA ASN A 24 -5.36 6.94 -8.85
C ASN A 24 -4.12 6.30 -8.23
N VAL A 25 -3.89 5.03 -8.58
CA VAL A 25 -2.67 4.30 -8.23
C VAL A 25 -1.50 4.82 -9.07
N GLN A 26 -0.44 5.28 -8.40
CA GLN A 26 0.74 5.88 -9.00
C GLN A 26 1.82 4.85 -9.25
N LEU A 27 2.52 4.94 -10.40
CA LEU A 27 3.72 4.14 -10.62
C LEU A 27 4.86 4.66 -9.72
N TYR A 28 5.64 3.73 -9.17
CA TYR A 28 6.82 4.07 -8.39
C TYR A 28 7.81 4.86 -9.25
N ASN A 29 8.26 5.99 -8.71
CA ASN A 29 9.32 6.81 -9.27
C ASN A 29 10.28 7.18 -8.11
N PRO A 30 11.57 6.81 -8.21
CA PRO A 30 12.55 6.97 -7.15
C PRO A 30 12.87 8.43 -6.80
N ALA A 31 12.53 9.40 -7.65
CA ALA A 31 12.67 10.83 -7.35
C ALA A 31 11.77 11.28 -6.18
N TYR A 32 10.69 10.53 -5.90
CA TYR A 32 9.74 10.85 -4.85
C TYR A 32 9.80 9.79 -3.74
N LYS A 33 10.42 10.14 -2.61
CA LYS A 33 10.58 9.23 -1.48
C LYS A 33 9.28 8.95 -0.73
N TYR A 34 8.49 9.98 -0.47
CA TYR A 34 7.26 9.95 0.32
C TYR A 34 6.09 10.45 -0.53
N ARG A 35 4.99 9.68 -0.57
CA ARG A 35 3.75 10.08 -1.25
C ARG A 35 2.54 9.83 -0.36
N PRO A 36 2.21 10.78 0.54
CA PRO A 36 1.02 10.66 1.35
C PRO A 36 -0.21 10.63 0.45
N ASN A 37 -1.22 9.86 0.82
CA ASN A 37 -2.50 9.77 0.13
C ASN A 37 -2.47 9.16 -1.28
N ASP A 38 -1.30 8.86 -1.85
CA ASP A 38 -1.18 8.14 -3.11
C ASP A 38 -0.86 6.68 -2.86
N ILE A 39 -1.67 5.78 -3.42
CA ILE A 39 -1.29 4.37 -3.48
C ILE A 39 -0.23 4.23 -4.56
N VAL A 40 0.92 3.66 -4.20
CA VAL A 40 2.03 3.47 -5.12
C VAL A 40 2.15 2.00 -5.50
N LYS A 41 2.37 1.70 -6.78
CA LYS A 41 2.71 0.38 -7.29
C LYS A 41 4.13 0.33 -7.85
N LEU A 42 4.84 -0.76 -7.58
CA LEU A 42 6.08 -1.11 -8.25
C LEU A 42 5.80 -2.17 -9.29
N GLU A 43 6.27 -1.93 -10.51
CA GLU A 43 6.18 -2.87 -11.61
C GLU A 43 7.58 -3.35 -12.03
N LYS A 44 7.67 -4.64 -12.37
CA LYS A 44 8.82 -5.26 -13.03
C LYS A 44 8.28 -6.14 -14.16
N ASP A 45 8.83 -6.01 -15.36
CA ASP A 45 8.40 -6.77 -16.53
C ASP A 45 6.88 -6.67 -16.79
N ARG A 46 6.32 -5.46 -16.63
CA ARG A 46 4.88 -5.14 -16.72
C ARG A 46 3.99 -5.88 -15.71
N LYS A 47 4.57 -6.44 -14.64
CA LYS A 47 3.85 -7.12 -13.55
C LYS A 47 3.99 -6.32 -12.26
N ILE A 48 2.90 -6.15 -11.53
CA ILE A 48 2.91 -5.49 -10.23
C ILE A 48 3.57 -6.42 -9.21
N THR A 49 4.70 -5.98 -8.64
CA THR A 49 5.48 -6.72 -7.64
C THR A 49 5.28 -6.22 -6.22
N ALA A 50 4.87 -4.97 -6.04
CA ALA A 50 4.51 -4.43 -4.74
C ALA A 50 3.52 -3.28 -4.88
N VAL A 51 2.69 -3.09 -3.86
CA VAL A 51 1.75 -1.96 -3.73
C VAL A 51 1.79 -1.47 -2.28
N TRP A 52 1.84 -0.17 -2.06
CA TRP A 52 1.90 0.40 -0.71
C TRP A 52 1.26 1.78 -0.63
N LEU A 53 1.09 2.23 0.62
CA LEU A 53 0.74 3.59 1.00
C LEU A 53 1.72 4.07 2.06
N ASP A 54 2.14 5.33 1.95
CA ASP A 54 3.03 5.95 2.93
C ASP A 54 2.21 6.74 3.97
N PHE A 55 2.62 6.64 5.24
CA PHE A 55 1.97 7.26 6.40
C PHE A 55 3.00 7.96 7.27
N GLU A 56 2.80 9.24 7.55
CA GLU A 56 3.57 9.96 8.58
C GLU A 56 3.42 9.29 9.96
N SER A 57 2.18 8.92 10.31
CA SER A 57 1.87 8.20 11.55
C SER A 57 0.78 7.15 11.36
N VAL A 58 0.89 6.08 12.15
CA VAL A 58 -0.03 4.95 12.16
C VAL A 58 -0.52 4.75 13.58
N ASN A 59 -1.81 4.98 13.80
CA ASN A 59 -2.44 4.78 15.10
C ASN A 59 -3.03 3.37 15.23
N GLU A 60 -3.46 3.01 16.43
CA GLU A 60 -4.02 1.69 16.72
C GLU A 60 -5.22 1.35 15.84
N TRP A 61 -6.11 2.32 15.56
CA TRP A 61 -7.26 2.11 14.72
C TRP A 61 -6.89 1.69 13.28
N LYS A 62 -5.92 2.38 12.66
CA LYS A 62 -5.39 2.00 11.34
C LYS A 62 -4.79 0.59 11.37
N LEU A 63 -3.98 0.29 12.40
CA LEU A 63 -3.37 -1.04 12.57
C LEU A 63 -4.43 -2.13 12.71
N ARG A 64 -5.49 -1.91 13.49
CA ARG A 64 -6.58 -2.88 13.66
C ARG A 64 -7.25 -3.22 12.34
N ILE A 65 -7.53 -2.22 11.49
CA ILE A 65 -8.10 -2.46 10.15
C ILE A 65 -7.12 -3.25 9.28
N LEU A 66 -5.86 -2.84 9.23
CA LEU A 66 -4.83 -3.51 8.43
C LEU A 66 -4.66 -4.97 8.88
N PHE A 67 -4.51 -5.24 10.18
CA PHE A 67 -4.36 -6.60 10.71
C PHE A 67 -5.62 -7.45 10.61
N LYS A 68 -6.81 -6.85 10.58
CA LYS A 68 -8.04 -7.61 10.32
C LYS A 68 -8.12 -8.09 8.87
N ARG A 69 -7.61 -7.29 7.92
CA ARG A 69 -7.85 -7.46 6.49
C ARG A 69 -6.62 -7.90 5.70
N HIS A 70 -5.42 -7.93 6.29
CA HIS A 70 -4.19 -8.15 5.54
C HIS A 70 -4.11 -9.49 4.80
N LYS A 71 -4.82 -10.51 5.32
CA LYS A 71 -4.89 -11.85 4.72
C LYS A 71 -5.89 -11.96 3.55
N GLU A 72 -6.72 -10.94 3.30
CA GLU A 72 -7.63 -10.89 2.15
C GLU A 72 -6.87 -10.81 0.81
N VAL A 73 -5.61 -10.37 0.86
CA VAL A 73 -4.69 -10.31 -0.27
C VAL A 73 -3.62 -11.39 -0.06
N PRO A 74 -3.52 -12.41 -0.95
CA PRO A 74 -2.66 -13.57 -0.75
C PRO A 74 -1.18 -13.27 -1.10
N HIS A 75 -0.63 -12.25 -0.47
CA HIS A 75 0.72 -11.75 -0.68
C HIS A 75 1.35 -11.34 0.65
N GLN A 76 2.67 -11.11 0.64
CA GLN A 76 3.38 -10.74 1.85
C GLN A 76 2.98 -9.33 2.27
N PHE A 77 2.20 -9.22 3.34
CA PHE A 77 1.93 -7.95 4.00
C PHE A 77 3.19 -7.46 4.72
N PHE A 78 3.46 -6.16 4.65
CA PHE A 78 4.61 -5.55 5.31
C PHE A 78 4.29 -4.16 5.88
N ILE A 79 5.03 -3.81 6.93
CA ILE A 79 5.14 -2.47 7.50
C ILE A 79 6.64 -2.19 7.62
N LYS A 80 7.11 -1.11 7.01
CA LYS A 80 8.52 -0.73 7.02
C LYS A 80 8.66 0.74 7.36
N GLN A 81 9.50 1.08 8.33
CA GLN A 81 9.91 2.46 8.56
C GLN A 81 10.91 2.89 7.48
N VAL A 82 10.67 4.05 6.88
CA VAL A 82 11.54 4.68 5.87
C VAL A 82 11.73 6.12 6.31
N ASP A 83 12.97 6.48 6.66
CA ASP A 83 13.31 7.78 7.23
C ASP A 83 12.37 8.12 8.42
N ASN A 84 11.48 9.10 8.25
CA ASN A 84 10.53 9.59 9.26
C ASN A 84 9.06 9.17 9.02
N PHE A 85 8.80 8.20 8.14
CA PHE A 85 7.44 7.72 7.84
C PHE A 85 7.37 6.19 7.77
N TYR A 86 6.15 5.65 7.68
CA TYR A 86 5.87 4.22 7.52
C TYR A 86 5.37 3.92 6.12
N ARG A 87 5.94 2.91 5.50
CA ARG A 87 5.45 2.30 4.26
C ARG A 87 4.75 1.00 4.57
N ILE A 88 3.47 0.92 4.23
CA ILE A 88 2.63 -0.24 4.52
C ILE A 88 2.06 -0.78 3.22
N GLY A 89 2.12 -2.08 3.01
CA GLY A 89 1.62 -2.65 1.76
C GLY A 89 1.78 -4.15 1.63
N TRP A 90 1.71 -4.60 0.38
CA TRP A 90 1.87 -5.99 -0.02
C TRP A 90 2.96 -6.12 -1.07
N LYS A 91 3.74 -7.19 -0.95
CA LYS A 91 4.75 -7.61 -1.91
C LYS A 91 4.35 -8.97 -2.48
N ALA A 92 4.36 -9.08 -3.81
CA ALA A 92 4.13 -10.34 -4.49
C ALA A 92 5.15 -11.39 -4.01
N ILE A 93 4.61 -12.55 -3.62
CA ILE A 93 5.37 -13.79 -3.43
C ILE A 93 5.47 -14.49 -4.79
#